data_AF-A0A8J7XTX8-F1
#
_entry.id   AF-A0A8J7XTX8-F1
#
_cell.length_a   1.000
_cell.length_b   1.000
_cell.length_c   1.000
_cell.angle_alpha   90.00
_cell.angle_beta   90.00
_cell.angle_gamma   90.00
#
_symmetry.space_group_name_H-M   'P 1'
#
loop_
_entity.id
_entity.type
_entity.pdbx_description
1 polymer ?
#
loop_
_entity_poly.entity_id
_entity_poly.type
_entity_poly.pdbx_seq_one_letter_code
_entity_poly.pdbx_strand_id
1 'polypeptide(L)'
;MTNEMKTGDDIIGEKRITENQAKKVAEGLLLDFKELPGFKNAQVSAMQPIYDIADRKKVAYYELKFSSPERKHNGYAIISATTADYPVVEFSEKGLSHYERFRKLTRGKPFQMVRFGPQYITAEDSKGELLAEIGWRPVIVPEKLKRHIRMEGKGESGPVKLPEELDVDLEAVVLEFQDLDYKAFKLKFAKPTLNIQGIQEAWEHALKTRDNSECVYEYYWADGINNRPKYSQIPKNTPPNNTGHVSGCGPTAWMNIYGWHDLNWRPELLKGSQTTNNTYIENLTMDVHDHLGTSGMFGEGFTTPGNMVKGYDFALKYLDHDCSYFYRHDWWWTDENWVFEVARDVIRAKRPFIVGYYQDWHYTIGYGVAECKTHGWESHSWIQIYKPDKWIPKGTIFGIYGVYNFFPILEFYGIENPQELDVAIYDPGDANRMFIYTGTAVFNFRGTGGSWKHGSISFEVGRYFEPGRFRKAIVTASLASISNDDTAVNAGWAVDRVDVKRSSSGKMKITAKLAVRDVDGYLQRMAYKVTVLARIPPYTVE
;
A
#
# COMPACT_ATOMS: atom_id res chain seq x y z
N MET A 1 17.02 38.78 -39.95
CA MET A 1 17.94 38.78 -38.80
C MET A 1 17.40 37.79 -37.79
N THR A 2 17.91 36.57 -37.84
CA THR A 2 17.58 35.46 -36.93
C THR A 2 18.41 35.64 -35.66
N ASN A 3 17.76 35.88 -34.53
CA ASN A 3 18.40 35.87 -33.22
C ASN A 3 18.73 34.43 -32.85
N GLU A 4 20.00 34.06 -32.97
CA GLU A 4 20.56 32.87 -32.33
C GLU A 4 20.47 33.05 -30.81
N MET A 5 19.59 32.27 -30.17
CA MET A 5 19.70 32.01 -28.74
C MET A 5 21.03 31.28 -28.51
N LYS A 6 22.00 31.99 -27.94
CA LYS A 6 23.16 31.36 -27.31
C LYS A 6 22.66 30.57 -26.11
N THR A 7 22.55 29.26 -26.25
CA THR A 7 22.41 28.33 -25.13
C THR A 7 23.64 28.49 -24.25
N GLY A 8 23.45 29.10 -23.08
CA GLY A 8 24.48 29.27 -22.05
C GLY A 8 24.83 27.95 -21.38
N ASP A 9 25.24 26.96 -22.18
CA ASP A 9 25.85 25.70 -21.75
C ASP A 9 27.36 25.89 -21.54
N ASP A 10 27.76 26.95 -20.81
CA ASP A 10 29.03 26.90 -20.10
C ASP A 10 28.84 25.90 -18.96
N ILE A 11 28.99 24.62 -19.33
CA ILE A 11 28.95 23.45 -18.47
C ILE A 11 29.92 23.73 -17.33
N ILE A 12 29.38 24.12 -16.17
CA ILE A 12 30.07 23.96 -14.88
C ILE A 12 30.53 22.51 -14.89
N GLY A 13 31.84 22.28 -15.04
CA GLY A 13 32.40 20.94 -15.15
C GLY A 13 31.81 20.10 -14.03
N GLU A 14 31.03 19.06 -14.39
CA GLU A 14 30.24 18.28 -13.44
C GLU A 14 31.17 17.84 -12.31
N LYS A 15 30.98 18.42 -11.12
CA LYS A 15 31.88 18.20 -10.01
C LYS A 15 31.65 16.78 -9.50
N ARG A 16 32.62 15.90 -9.78
CA ARG A 16 32.58 14.53 -9.29
C ARG A 16 33.32 14.43 -7.97
N ILE A 17 32.75 13.69 -7.02
CA ILE A 17 33.42 13.39 -5.77
C ILE A 17 34.47 12.29 -5.96
N THR A 18 35.50 12.35 -5.13
CA THR A 18 36.57 11.36 -5.09
C THR A 18 36.14 10.11 -4.32
N GLU A 19 36.89 9.02 -4.52
CA GLU A 19 36.82 7.80 -3.70
C GLU A 19 36.84 8.09 -2.19
N ASN A 20 37.72 9.00 -1.74
CA ASN A 20 37.82 9.36 -0.33
C ASN A 20 36.56 10.10 0.17
N GLN A 21 35.95 10.93 -0.66
CA GLN A 21 34.70 11.61 -0.32
C GLN A 21 33.54 10.61 -0.27
N ALA A 22 33.47 9.67 -1.21
CA ALA A 22 32.42 8.64 -1.21
C ALA A 22 32.54 7.75 0.03
N LYS A 23 33.76 7.36 0.38
CA LYS A 23 34.07 6.61 1.60
C LYS A 23 33.63 7.38 2.84
N LYS A 24 33.92 8.69 2.95
CA LYS A 24 33.43 9.52 4.06
C LYS A 24 31.92 9.53 4.13
N VAL A 25 31.20 9.72 3.01
CA VAL A 25 29.73 9.67 2.99
C VAL A 25 29.24 8.34 3.57
N ALA A 26 29.78 7.22 3.10
CA ALA A 26 29.44 5.89 3.58
C ALA A 26 29.81 5.64 5.05
N GLU A 27 30.94 6.16 5.54
CA GLU A 27 31.33 6.04 6.95
C GLU A 27 30.33 6.72 7.87
N GLY A 28 29.87 7.93 7.54
CA GLY A 28 28.80 8.52 8.35
C GLY A 28 27.44 7.87 8.12
N LEU A 29 27.18 7.20 6.98
CA LEU A 29 26.01 6.32 6.85
C LEU A 29 26.10 5.14 7.85
N LEU A 30 27.30 4.60 8.07
CA LEU A 30 27.51 3.56 9.08
C LEU A 30 27.32 4.07 10.51
N LEU A 31 27.71 5.32 10.80
CA LEU A 31 27.42 5.96 12.09
C LEU A 31 25.91 6.12 12.30
N ASP A 32 25.23 6.68 11.30
CA ASP A 32 23.78 6.86 11.24
C ASP A 32 22.99 5.55 11.52
N PHE A 33 23.54 4.41 11.09
CA PHE A 33 22.91 3.10 11.23
C PHE A 33 23.63 2.15 12.21
N LYS A 34 24.51 2.67 13.09
CA LYS A 34 25.30 1.84 14.02
C LYS A 34 24.44 0.99 14.97
N GLU A 35 23.22 1.44 15.25
CA GLU A 35 22.26 0.76 16.11
C GLU A 35 21.53 -0.41 15.41
N LEU A 36 21.63 -0.54 14.08
CA LEU A 36 21.05 -1.68 13.37
C LEU A 36 21.79 -2.98 13.71
N PRO A 37 21.08 -4.14 13.79
CA PRO A 37 21.71 -5.43 14.10
C PRO A 37 22.84 -5.81 13.15
N GLY A 38 24.08 -5.80 13.66
CA GLY A 38 25.30 -6.11 12.91
C GLY A 38 26.08 -4.89 12.42
N PHE A 39 25.57 -3.66 12.62
CA PHE A 39 26.22 -2.42 12.16
C PHE A 39 27.08 -1.72 13.20
N LYS A 40 26.98 -2.08 14.48
CA LYS A 40 27.75 -1.46 15.58
C LYS A 40 29.26 -1.35 15.31
N ASN A 41 29.83 -2.36 14.66
CA ASN A 41 31.24 -2.43 14.29
C ASN A 41 31.43 -2.56 12.77
N ALA A 42 30.42 -2.18 11.98
CA ALA A 42 30.52 -2.26 10.53
C ALA A 42 31.47 -1.19 10.00
N GLN A 43 32.25 -1.56 9.00
CA GLN A 43 33.20 -0.70 8.31
C GLN A 43 33.12 -0.93 6.80
N VAL A 44 33.57 0.07 6.04
CA VAL A 44 33.80 -0.07 4.59
C VAL A 44 34.95 -1.06 4.36
N SER A 45 34.63 -2.20 3.76
CA SER A 45 35.55 -3.33 3.56
C SER A 45 36.08 -3.44 2.14
N ALA A 46 35.32 -2.94 1.18
CA ALA A 46 35.70 -2.84 -0.22
C ALA A 46 34.92 -1.70 -0.87
N MET A 47 35.47 -1.15 -1.94
CA MET A 47 34.83 -0.12 -2.75
C MET A 47 35.07 -0.45 -4.22
N GLN A 48 34.07 -0.27 -5.06
CA GLN A 48 34.13 -0.57 -6.49
C GLN A 48 33.47 0.57 -7.28
N PRO A 49 34.12 1.09 -8.34
CA PRO A 49 33.54 2.11 -9.18
C PRO A 49 32.44 1.54 -10.07
N ILE A 50 31.40 2.34 -10.27
CA ILE A 50 30.34 2.15 -11.26
C ILE A 50 30.46 3.31 -12.23
N TYR A 51 30.63 3.00 -13.51
CA TYR A 51 30.98 3.96 -14.54
C TYR A 51 29.77 4.58 -15.21
N ASP A 52 29.98 5.77 -15.73
CA ASP A 52 29.01 6.53 -16.51
C ASP A 52 28.69 5.82 -17.84
N ILE A 53 27.42 5.83 -18.21
CA ILE A 53 26.91 5.17 -19.41
C ILE A 53 27.51 5.80 -20.67
N ALA A 54 27.63 7.14 -20.69
CA ALA A 54 28.12 7.91 -21.83
C ALA A 54 29.65 7.96 -21.87
N ASP A 55 30.30 7.94 -20.71
CA ASP A 55 31.77 8.01 -20.60
C ASP A 55 32.32 7.00 -19.59
N ARG A 56 32.69 5.81 -20.09
CA ARG A 56 33.20 4.68 -19.29
C ARG A 56 34.52 4.95 -18.57
N LYS A 57 35.13 6.13 -18.75
CA LYS A 57 36.31 6.57 -18.00
C LYS A 57 35.93 7.38 -16.76
N LYS A 58 34.68 7.84 -16.67
CA LYS A 58 34.18 8.63 -15.54
C LYS A 58 33.38 7.73 -14.61
N VAL A 59 33.67 7.83 -13.31
CA VAL A 59 32.91 7.13 -12.27
C VAL A 59 31.62 7.90 -12.02
N ALA A 60 30.48 7.25 -12.17
CA ALA A 60 29.15 7.82 -11.89
C ALA A 60 28.68 7.47 -10.47
N TYR A 61 29.09 6.32 -9.92
CA TYR A 61 28.78 5.92 -8.54
C TYR A 61 29.93 5.10 -7.93
N TYR A 62 29.94 4.99 -6.62
CA TYR A 62 30.78 4.06 -5.86
C TYR A 62 29.90 3.06 -5.12
N GLU A 63 30.11 1.77 -5.33
CA GLU A 63 29.55 0.73 -4.47
C GLU A 63 30.52 0.45 -3.33
N LEU A 64 30.06 0.60 -2.09
CA LEU A 64 30.84 0.33 -0.88
C LEU A 64 30.24 -0.85 -0.12
N LYS A 65 31.06 -1.89 0.08
CA LYS A 65 30.67 -3.08 0.82
C LYS A 65 30.93 -2.89 2.30
N PHE A 66 29.96 -3.25 3.14
CA PHE A 66 30.11 -3.22 4.58
C PHE A 66 30.42 -4.61 5.16
N SER A 67 31.30 -4.65 6.16
CA SER A 67 31.60 -5.85 6.95
C SER A 67 31.89 -5.47 8.39
N SER A 68 31.70 -6.41 9.31
CA SER A 68 32.09 -6.30 10.72
C SER A 68 32.89 -7.54 11.13
N PRO A 69 33.56 -7.53 12.30
CA PRO A 69 34.17 -8.74 12.86
C PRO A 69 33.19 -9.92 12.96
N GLU A 70 31.91 -9.65 13.20
CA GLU A 70 30.87 -10.66 13.41
C GLU A 70 30.25 -11.15 12.09
N ARG A 71 30.31 -10.35 11.02
CA ARG A 71 29.65 -10.62 9.73
C ARG A 71 30.45 -10.10 8.54
N LYS A 72 30.86 -11.04 7.67
CA LYS A 72 31.60 -10.75 6.43
C LYS A 72 30.79 -9.94 5.38
N HIS A 73 29.46 -9.99 5.46
CA HIS A 73 28.55 -9.30 4.53
C HIS A 73 27.46 -8.57 5.32
N ASN A 74 27.75 -7.33 5.73
CA ASN A 74 26.78 -6.40 6.32
C ASN A 74 26.10 -5.55 5.24
N GLY A 75 25.90 -6.12 4.04
CA GLY A 75 25.33 -5.41 2.91
C GLY A 75 26.28 -4.38 2.27
N TYR A 76 25.70 -3.32 1.70
CA TYR A 76 26.41 -2.34 0.89
C TYR A 76 25.64 -1.01 0.79
N ALA A 77 26.33 0.03 0.32
CA ALA A 77 25.70 1.25 -0.15
C ALA A 77 26.19 1.60 -1.55
N ILE A 78 25.36 2.27 -2.34
CA ILE A 78 25.80 2.94 -3.56
C ILE A 78 25.74 4.44 -3.31
N ILE A 79 26.86 5.09 -3.54
CA ILE A 79 27.06 6.52 -3.35
C ILE A 79 27.20 7.14 -4.72
N SER A 80 26.39 8.16 -5.04
CA SER A 80 26.58 8.87 -6.30
C SER A 80 27.98 9.50 -6.35
N ALA A 81 28.60 9.55 -7.51
CA ALA A 81 29.84 10.28 -7.69
C ALA A 81 29.58 11.71 -8.16
N THR A 82 28.34 12.04 -8.53
CA THR A 82 27.99 13.31 -9.18
C THR A 82 26.74 13.94 -8.57
N THR A 83 26.54 15.24 -8.82
CA THR A 83 25.33 15.97 -8.43
C THR A 83 24.13 15.70 -9.35
N ALA A 84 24.17 14.62 -10.13
CA ALA A 84 23.04 14.16 -10.93
C ALA A 84 22.09 13.25 -10.14
N ASP A 85 22.47 12.82 -8.92
CA ASP A 85 21.67 11.98 -8.02
C ASP A 85 22.02 12.26 -6.54
N TYR A 86 21.16 11.82 -5.62
CA TYR A 86 21.37 11.93 -4.17
C TYR A 86 22.69 11.28 -3.74
N PRO A 87 23.32 11.76 -2.64
CA PRO A 87 24.60 11.21 -2.18
C PRO A 87 24.54 9.70 -1.90
N VAL A 88 23.49 9.22 -1.23
CA VAL A 88 23.24 7.79 -1.03
C VAL A 88 22.03 7.40 -1.86
N VAL A 89 22.26 6.63 -2.92
CA VAL A 89 21.20 6.23 -3.86
C VAL A 89 20.63 4.86 -3.54
N GLU A 90 21.38 4.06 -2.78
CA GLU A 90 20.97 2.72 -2.37
C GLU A 90 21.69 2.30 -1.09
N PHE A 91 20.98 1.62 -0.20
CA PHE A 91 21.52 1.03 1.01
C PHE A 91 20.87 -0.33 1.29
N SER A 92 21.68 -1.33 1.59
CA SER A 92 21.22 -2.66 2.02
C SER A 92 21.93 -3.05 3.31
N GLU A 93 21.16 -3.52 4.30
CA GLU A 93 21.68 -4.01 5.58
C GLU A 93 22.28 -5.43 5.50
N LYS A 94 22.07 -6.12 4.38
CA LYS A 94 22.46 -7.54 4.20
C LYS A 94 22.68 -7.91 2.74
N GLY A 95 23.22 -9.11 2.52
CA GLY A 95 23.39 -9.68 1.19
C GLY A 95 24.70 -9.30 0.50
N LEU A 96 24.85 -9.78 -0.73
CA LEU A 96 26.02 -9.55 -1.57
C LEU A 96 25.88 -8.21 -2.31
N SER A 97 26.99 -7.50 -2.47
CA SER A 97 27.05 -6.32 -3.33
C SER A 97 26.82 -6.69 -4.81
N HIS A 98 26.50 -5.73 -5.67
CA HIS A 98 26.41 -5.95 -7.12
C HIS A 98 27.74 -6.48 -7.68
N TYR A 99 28.88 -5.93 -7.26
CA TYR A 99 30.18 -6.44 -7.68
C TYR A 99 30.37 -7.91 -7.33
N GLU A 100 30.03 -8.33 -6.11
CA GLU A 100 30.14 -9.74 -5.70
C GLU A 100 29.21 -10.65 -6.51
N ARG A 101 27.99 -10.18 -6.81
CA ARG A 101 27.05 -10.89 -7.69
C ARG A 101 27.60 -11.01 -9.11
N PHE A 102 28.15 -9.93 -9.68
CA PHE A 102 28.76 -9.97 -11.01
C PHE A 102 30.00 -10.82 -11.09
N ARG A 103 30.87 -10.84 -10.07
CA ARG A 103 32.03 -11.74 -10.03
C ARG A 103 31.60 -13.21 -10.17
N LYS A 104 30.45 -13.58 -9.58
CA LYS A 104 29.85 -14.91 -9.76
C LYS A 104 29.29 -15.10 -11.17
N LEU A 105 28.43 -14.18 -11.64
CA LEU A 105 27.77 -14.28 -12.95
C LEU A 105 28.77 -14.30 -14.12
N THR A 106 29.83 -13.51 -14.04
CA THR A 106 30.89 -13.41 -15.05
C THR A 106 31.96 -14.49 -14.93
N ARG A 107 31.83 -15.41 -13.95
CA ARG A 107 32.82 -16.47 -13.64
C ARG A 107 34.23 -15.90 -13.44
N GLY A 108 34.33 -14.75 -12.80
CA GLY A 108 35.59 -14.08 -12.48
C GLY A 108 36.27 -13.34 -13.64
N LYS A 109 35.65 -13.25 -14.83
CA LYS A 109 36.15 -12.38 -15.91
C LYS A 109 36.27 -10.93 -15.41
N PRO A 110 37.27 -10.16 -15.86
CA PRO A 110 37.32 -8.72 -15.59
C PRO A 110 36.10 -8.02 -16.20
N PHE A 111 35.51 -7.07 -15.47
CA PHE A 111 34.37 -6.28 -15.94
C PHE A 111 34.39 -4.87 -15.36
N GLN A 112 33.66 -3.96 -16.01
CA GLN A 112 33.27 -2.66 -15.49
C GLN A 112 31.77 -2.66 -15.19
N MET A 113 31.37 -2.11 -14.04
CA MET A 113 29.94 -1.94 -13.75
C MET A 113 29.42 -0.66 -14.39
N VAL A 114 28.25 -0.72 -15.04
CA VAL A 114 27.55 0.45 -15.59
C VAL A 114 26.11 0.44 -15.10
N ARG A 115 25.67 1.55 -14.51
CA ARG A 115 24.31 1.67 -13.94
C ARG A 115 23.45 2.55 -14.84
N PHE A 116 22.31 2.00 -15.27
CA PHE A 116 21.31 2.70 -16.10
C PHE A 116 20.17 3.29 -15.31
N GLY A 117 20.00 2.85 -14.06
CA GLY A 117 19.00 3.36 -13.15
C GLY A 117 19.04 2.60 -11.84
N PRO A 118 18.08 2.86 -10.93
CA PRO A 118 18.03 2.22 -9.63
C PRO A 118 18.07 0.69 -9.68
N GLN A 119 17.52 0.06 -10.73
CA GLN A 119 17.36 -1.39 -10.84
C GLN A 119 18.30 -2.07 -11.81
N TYR A 120 18.78 -1.35 -12.82
CA TYR A 120 19.52 -1.96 -13.91
C TYR A 120 20.98 -1.56 -13.82
N ILE A 121 21.80 -2.57 -13.54
CA ILE A 121 23.24 -2.45 -13.61
C ILE A 121 23.76 -3.60 -14.46
N THR A 122 24.82 -3.34 -15.20
CA THR A 122 25.45 -4.32 -16.07
C THR A 122 26.92 -4.46 -15.75
N ALA A 123 27.47 -5.62 -16.09
CA ALA A 123 28.89 -5.87 -16.16
C ALA A 123 29.30 -5.88 -17.63
N GLU A 124 30.20 -4.97 -18.02
CA GLU A 124 30.72 -4.86 -19.37
C GLU A 124 32.19 -5.29 -19.43
N ASP A 125 32.64 -5.85 -20.55
CA ASP A 125 34.06 -6.13 -20.79
C ASP A 125 34.87 -4.85 -21.13
N SER A 126 36.16 -4.93 -21.44
CA SER A 126 36.94 -3.74 -21.79
C SER A 126 36.48 -3.02 -23.07
N LYS A 127 35.78 -3.72 -23.98
CA LYS A 127 35.24 -3.16 -25.23
C LYS A 127 33.86 -2.53 -25.05
N GLY A 128 33.19 -2.79 -23.92
CA GLY A 128 31.85 -2.30 -23.62
C GLY A 128 30.76 -3.30 -23.99
N GLU A 129 31.13 -4.54 -24.26
CA GLU A 129 30.19 -5.62 -24.55
C GLU A 129 29.60 -6.17 -23.24
N LEU A 130 28.32 -6.49 -23.27
CA LEU A 130 27.59 -7.01 -22.11
C LEU A 130 28.11 -8.40 -21.72
N LEU A 131 28.59 -8.55 -20.48
CA LEU A 131 28.99 -9.84 -19.90
C LEU A 131 27.89 -10.43 -19.02
N ALA A 132 27.20 -9.59 -18.26
CA ALA A 132 26.09 -9.97 -17.38
C ALA A 132 25.25 -8.74 -17.03
N GLU A 133 24.03 -8.96 -16.58
CA GLU A 133 23.10 -7.92 -16.12
C GLU A 133 22.42 -8.33 -14.81
N ILE A 134 22.04 -7.35 -14.01
CA ILE A 134 21.24 -7.52 -12.79
C ILE A 134 20.08 -6.53 -12.84
N GLY A 135 18.88 -7.04 -12.60
CA GLY A 135 17.62 -6.30 -12.55
C GLY A 135 17.01 -5.99 -13.92
N TRP A 136 16.04 -5.08 -13.94
CA TRP A 136 15.19 -4.84 -15.10
C TRP A 136 15.63 -3.64 -15.90
N ARG A 137 15.76 -3.79 -17.23
CA ARG A 137 16.05 -2.67 -18.13
C ARG A 137 15.05 -1.54 -17.89
N PRO A 138 15.50 -0.29 -17.69
CA PRO A 138 14.60 0.86 -17.61
C PRO A 138 13.77 0.98 -18.89
N VAL A 139 12.58 1.54 -18.73
CA VAL A 139 11.63 1.80 -19.82
C VAL A 139 11.67 3.30 -20.10
N ILE A 140 11.72 3.71 -21.37
CA ILE A 140 11.56 5.13 -21.72
C ILE A 140 10.08 5.42 -21.81
N VAL A 141 9.69 6.52 -21.19
CA VAL A 141 8.31 6.99 -21.20
C VAL A 141 8.15 7.97 -22.34
N PRO A 142 7.26 7.70 -23.31
CA PRO A 142 6.84 8.69 -24.27
C PRO A 142 6.42 9.99 -23.56
N GLU A 143 6.85 11.15 -24.06
CA GLU A 143 6.58 12.45 -23.43
C GLU A 143 5.08 12.70 -23.19
N LYS A 144 4.23 12.16 -24.09
CA LYS A 144 2.76 12.20 -23.96
C LYS A 144 2.23 11.55 -22.68
N LEU A 145 2.92 10.54 -22.16
CA LEU A 145 2.54 9.85 -20.91
C LEU A 145 2.98 10.63 -19.67
N LYS A 146 3.97 11.52 -19.77
CA LYS A 146 4.50 12.26 -18.62
C LYS A 146 3.53 13.27 -18.00
N ARG A 147 2.43 13.62 -18.66
CA ARG A 147 1.43 14.56 -18.13
C ARG A 147 0.30 13.89 -17.34
N HIS A 148 0.18 12.56 -17.41
CA HIS A 148 -0.95 11.80 -16.85
C HIS A 148 -0.56 10.94 -15.62
N ILE A 149 0.65 11.14 -15.11
CA ILE A 149 1.32 10.21 -14.18
C ILE A 149 1.29 10.64 -12.72
N ARG A 150 0.89 11.88 -12.46
CA ARG A 150 0.81 12.45 -11.13
C ARG A 150 -0.65 12.57 -10.71
N MET A 151 -0.98 11.91 -9.62
CA MET A 151 -2.30 12.01 -9.01
C MET A 151 -2.19 12.00 -7.51
N GLU A 152 -2.98 12.85 -6.86
CA GLU A 152 -3.16 12.90 -5.42
C GLU A 152 -4.64 12.75 -5.08
N GLY A 153 -4.92 12.03 -4.00
CA GLY A 153 -6.23 12.00 -3.40
C GLY A 153 -6.13 11.74 -1.90
N LYS A 154 -6.94 12.46 -1.14
CA LYS A 154 -7.17 12.19 0.28
C LYS A 154 -8.67 12.22 0.54
N GLY A 155 -9.14 11.30 1.39
CA GLY A 155 -10.54 11.21 1.74
C GLY A 155 -10.69 10.48 3.06
N GLU A 156 -11.59 10.96 3.91
CA GLU A 156 -11.91 10.25 5.15
C GLU A 156 -12.81 9.04 4.87
N SER A 157 -13.59 9.09 3.79
CA SER A 157 -14.58 8.07 3.44
C SER A 157 -15.21 8.37 2.05
N GLY A 158 -15.69 7.35 1.32
CA GLY A 158 -16.38 7.51 0.02
C GLY A 158 -15.61 7.04 -1.23
N PRO A 159 -16.26 7.03 -2.41
CA PRO A 159 -15.70 6.51 -3.65
C PRO A 159 -14.48 7.31 -4.05
N VAL A 160 -13.40 6.60 -4.36
CA VAL A 160 -12.17 7.25 -4.80
C VAL A 160 -12.36 7.72 -6.24
N LYS A 161 -11.95 8.96 -6.54
CA LYS A 161 -11.89 9.44 -7.91
C LYS A 161 -10.84 8.61 -8.66
N LEU A 162 -11.32 7.64 -9.42
CA LEU A 162 -10.46 6.80 -10.23
C LEU A 162 -9.77 7.68 -11.30
N PRO A 163 -8.50 7.37 -11.65
CA PRO A 163 -7.86 7.96 -12.81
C PRO A 163 -8.76 7.79 -14.03
N GLU A 164 -8.78 8.78 -14.93
CA GLU A 164 -9.14 8.48 -16.31
C GLU A 164 -8.19 7.39 -16.80
N GLU A 165 -8.74 6.33 -17.38
CA GLU A 165 -7.91 5.27 -17.92
C GLU A 165 -6.97 5.86 -18.97
N LEU A 166 -5.68 5.60 -18.80
CA LEU A 166 -4.68 5.93 -19.79
C LEU A 166 -4.97 5.11 -21.04
N ASP A 167 -5.47 5.75 -22.10
CA ASP A 167 -5.63 5.16 -23.44
C ASP A 167 -4.26 5.03 -24.13
N VAL A 168 -3.35 4.31 -23.48
CA VAL A 168 -2.04 4.01 -24.01
C VAL A 168 -1.71 2.56 -23.72
N ASP A 169 -1.42 1.84 -24.78
CA ASP A 169 -0.87 0.49 -24.72
C ASP A 169 0.54 0.53 -24.13
N LEU A 170 0.59 0.45 -22.80
CA LEU A 170 1.84 0.42 -22.03
C LEU A 170 2.68 -0.80 -22.36
N GLU A 171 2.04 -1.90 -22.72
CA GLU A 171 2.74 -3.13 -23.12
C GLU A 171 3.51 -2.88 -24.41
N ALA A 172 2.87 -2.32 -25.43
CA ALA A 172 3.53 -1.95 -26.69
C ALA A 172 4.68 -0.96 -26.47
N VAL A 173 4.48 0.05 -25.62
CA VAL A 173 5.54 1.02 -25.27
C VAL A 173 6.72 0.31 -24.62
N VAL A 174 6.47 -0.58 -23.65
CA VAL A 174 7.57 -1.25 -22.94
C VAL A 174 8.30 -2.26 -23.84
N LEU A 175 7.56 -3.02 -24.67
CA LEU A 175 8.12 -3.97 -25.62
C LEU A 175 9.07 -3.30 -26.62
N GLU A 176 8.73 -2.10 -27.12
CA GLU A 176 9.58 -1.33 -28.05
C GLU A 176 11.02 -1.13 -27.51
N PHE A 177 11.18 -0.94 -26.19
CA PHE A 177 12.50 -0.70 -25.59
C PHE A 177 13.25 -1.96 -25.22
N GLN A 178 12.55 -3.08 -25.02
CA GLN A 178 13.19 -4.34 -24.66
C GLN A 178 13.88 -5.00 -25.84
N ASP A 179 13.30 -4.87 -27.04
CA ASP A 179 13.86 -5.42 -28.27
C ASP A 179 15.11 -4.68 -28.77
N LEU A 180 15.47 -3.57 -28.12
CA LEU A 180 16.73 -2.90 -28.37
C LEU A 180 17.89 -3.84 -28.00
N ASP A 181 18.79 -4.06 -28.96
CA ASP A 181 20.08 -4.63 -28.64
C ASP A 181 20.80 -3.75 -27.61
N TYR A 182 21.72 -4.34 -26.85
CA TYR A 182 22.36 -3.65 -25.73
C TYR A 182 23.03 -2.32 -26.12
N LYS A 183 23.57 -2.24 -27.35
CA LYS A 183 24.24 -1.04 -27.85
C LYS A 183 23.23 0.05 -28.19
N ALA A 184 22.13 -0.30 -28.85
CA ALA A 184 21.02 0.62 -29.13
C ALA A 184 20.35 1.11 -27.84
N PHE A 185 20.12 0.20 -26.89
CA PHE A 185 19.64 0.51 -25.55
C PHE A 185 20.55 1.52 -24.84
N LYS A 186 21.86 1.26 -24.83
CA LYS A 186 22.85 2.14 -24.20
C LYS A 186 22.86 3.56 -24.77
N LEU A 187 22.74 3.70 -26.09
CA LEU A 187 22.65 5.00 -26.75
C LEU A 187 21.38 5.77 -26.34
N LYS A 188 20.25 5.08 -26.15
CA LYS A 188 18.96 5.68 -25.81
C LYS A 188 18.90 6.18 -24.36
N PHE A 189 19.59 5.50 -23.43
CA PHE A 189 19.58 5.80 -21.99
C PHE A 189 20.77 6.64 -21.50
N ALA A 190 21.56 7.20 -22.40
CA ALA A 190 22.74 7.98 -22.02
C ALA A 190 22.42 9.33 -21.31
N LYS A 191 21.15 9.76 -21.18
CA LYS A 191 20.66 10.97 -20.46
C LYS A 191 19.17 10.78 -20.09
N PRO A 192 18.59 11.39 -19.01
CA PRO A 192 18.81 12.76 -18.54
C PRO A 192 19.10 12.95 -17.04
N THR A 193 19.82 14.03 -16.75
CA THR A 193 20.14 14.56 -15.42
C THR A 193 18.93 15.15 -14.72
N LEU A 194 18.83 14.88 -13.42
CA LEU A 194 17.83 15.41 -12.49
C LEU A 194 17.94 16.93 -12.27
N ASN A 195 16.99 17.50 -11.52
CA ASN A 195 17.02 18.88 -11.02
C ASN A 195 18.30 19.13 -10.20
N ILE A 196 19.24 19.86 -10.81
CA ILE A 196 20.61 20.05 -10.30
C ILE A 196 20.62 20.74 -8.93
N GLN A 197 19.66 21.62 -8.65
CA GLN A 197 19.69 22.45 -7.45
C GLN A 197 19.46 21.66 -6.16
N GLY A 198 18.37 20.88 -6.06
CA GLY A 198 18.07 20.11 -4.85
C GLY A 198 19.10 19.01 -4.56
N ILE A 199 19.70 18.46 -5.63
CA ILE A 199 20.75 17.46 -5.50
C ILE A 199 22.07 18.10 -5.08
N GLN A 200 22.39 19.26 -5.64
CA GLN A 200 23.55 20.03 -5.22
C GLN A 200 23.44 20.41 -3.74
N GLU A 201 22.27 20.81 -3.26
CA GLU A 201 22.01 21.06 -1.84
C GLU A 201 22.21 19.80 -0.99
N ALA A 202 21.68 18.64 -1.41
CA ALA A 202 21.90 17.36 -0.72
C ALA A 202 23.39 16.95 -0.69
N TRP A 203 24.14 17.22 -1.76
CA TRP A 203 25.58 16.99 -1.85
C TRP A 203 26.39 17.95 -1.00
N GLU A 204 26.07 19.24 -1.07
CA GLU A 204 26.67 20.25 -0.23
C GLU A 204 26.38 19.95 1.23
N HIS A 205 25.19 19.46 1.58
CA HIS A 205 24.90 18.96 2.92
C HIS A 205 25.77 17.73 3.26
N ALA A 206 25.77 16.68 2.44
CA ALA A 206 26.55 15.46 2.69
C ALA A 206 28.06 15.70 2.80
N LEU A 207 28.58 16.73 2.12
CA LEU A 207 30.01 17.08 2.10
C LEU A 207 30.40 18.21 3.06
N LYS A 208 29.55 19.22 3.30
CA LYS A 208 29.85 20.43 4.10
C LYS A 208 29.25 20.40 5.50
N THR A 209 28.02 19.93 5.69
CA THR A 209 27.33 19.97 7.01
C THR A 209 27.56 18.73 7.86
N ARG A 210 28.47 17.83 7.47
CA ARG A 210 29.13 16.95 8.45
C ARG A 210 30.17 17.71 9.25
N ASP A 211 29.72 18.81 9.85
CA ASP A 211 30.30 19.39 11.04
C ASP A 211 29.98 18.45 12.22
N ASN A 212 30.43 17.19 12.13
CA ASN A 212 30.41 16.11 13.13
C ASN A 212 29.14 15.82 13.96
N SER A 213 28.00 16.49 13.77
CA SER A 213 26.78 16.13 14.49
C SER A 213 26.16 14.91 13.83
N GLU A 214 26.40 13.75 14.45
CA GLU A 214 25.75 12.48 14.14
C GLU A 214 24.23 12.68 13.94
N CYS A 215 23.65 12.09 12.88
CA CYS A 215 22.19 12.05 12.80
C CYS A 215 21.67 11.19 13.94
N VAL A 216 20.90 11.80 14.82
CA VAL A 216 20.13 11.07 15.81
C VAL A 216 18.80 10.74 15.18
N TYR A 217 18.61 9.48 14.78
CA TYR A 217 17.35 9.02 14.22
C TYR A 217 16.35 8.69 15.32
N GLU A 218 15.11 9.16 15.16
CA GLU A 218 13.96 8.61 15.84
C GLU A 218 13.26 7.62 14.91
N TYR A 219 13.01 6.42 15.42
CA TYR A 219 12.41 5.33 14.66
C TYR A 219 10.95 5.18 15.06
N TYR A 220 10.09 5.18 14.05
CA TYR A 220 8.67 4.93 14.21
C TYR A 220 8.29 3.66 13.47
N TRP A 221 7.30 2.95 13.99
CA TRP A 221 6.88 1.64 13.54
C TRP A 221 5.36 1.55 13.51
N ALA A 222 4.83 0.84 12.52
CA ALA A 222 3.45 0.38 12.56
C ALA A 222 3.24 -0.59 13.74
N ASP A 223 2.01 -0.61 14.29
CA ASP A 223 1.67 -1.58 15.32
C ASP A 223 1.77 -3.02 14.81
N GLY A 224 1.96 -3.96 15.72
CA GLY A 224 1.98 -5.37 15.36
C GLY A 224 3.06 -5.76 14.36
N ILE A 225 4.20 -5.05 14.30
CA ILE A 225 5.29 -5.36 13.35
C ILE A 225 5.77 -6.83 13.42
N ASN A 226 5.68 -7.43 14.61
CA ASN A 226 6.00 -8.84 14.85
C ASN A 226 4.84 -9.80 14.50
N ASN A 227 3.61 -9.29 14.39
CA ASN A 227 2.38 -10.02 14.07
C ASN A 227 1.73 -9.47 12.79
N ARG A 228 2.50 -9.48 11.71
CA ARG A 228 2.08 -9.03 10.37
C ARG A 228 1.79 -10.20 9.44
N PRO A 229 0.85 -10.06 8.48
CA PRO A 229 0.69 -11.06 7.45
C PRO A 229 1.97 -11.14 6.60
N LYS A 230 2.21 -12.31 6.03
CA LYS A 230 3.36 -12.62 5.17
C LYS A 230 2.86 -13.18 3.85
N TYR A 231 1.89 -12.51 3.23
CA TYR A 231 1.34 -12.96 1.97
C TYR A 231 2.37 -12.75 0.85
N SER A 232 2.50 -13.73 -0.02
CA SER A 232 3.37 -13.71 -1.19
C SER A 232 2.56 -13.77 -2.49
N GLN A 233 3.17 -13.29 -3.57
CA GLN A 233 2.64 -13.43 -4.91
C GLN A 233 2.40 -14.90 -5.24
N ILE A 234 1.30 -15.17 -5.95
CA ILE A 234 0.93 -16.50 -6.40
C ILE A 234 1.66 -16.76 -7.72
N PRO A 235 2.41 -17.88 -7.84
CA PRO A 235 3.10 -18.21 -9.08
C PRO A 235 2.14 -18.29 -10.29
N LYS A 236 2.66 -18.02 -11.48
CA LYS A 236 1.89 -18.19 -12.73
C LYS A 236 1.43 -19.62 -12.93
N ASN A 237 0.31 -19.81 -13.62
CA ASN A 237 -0.27 -21.12 -13.93
C ASN A 237 -0.42 -22.03 -12.69
N THR A 238 -0.67 -21.45 -11.52
CA THR A 238 -0.86 -22.16 -10.25
C THR A 238 -2.21 -21.75 -9.68
N PRO A 239 -3.20 -22.66 -9.59
CA PRO A 239 -4.52 -22.31 -9.07
C PRO A 239 -4.43 -21.59 -7.72
N PRO A 240 -5.15 -20.47 -7.53
CA PRO A 240 -6.18 -19.92 -8.43
C PRO A 240 -5.65 -19.01 -9.55
N ASN A 241 -4.36 -18.71 -9.57
CA ASN A 241 -3.74 -17.91 -10.62
C ASN A 241 -3.55 -18.72 -11.92
N ASN A 242 -4.54 -18.65 -12.79
CA ASN A 242 -4.51 -19.29 -14.11
C ASN A 242 -3.89 -18.40 -15.21
N THR A 243 -3.26 -17.28 -14.83
CA THR A 243 -2.64 -16.36 -15.79
C THR A 243 -1.21 -16.79 -16.14
N GLY A 244 -0.70 -16.26 -17.26
CA GLY A 244 0.68 -16.48 -17.71
C GLY A 244 1.75 -15.71 -16.90
N HIS A 245 1.36 -15.01 -15.83
CA HIS A 245 2.23 -14.20 -14.99
C HIS A 245 1.91 -14.42 -13.50
N VAL A 246 2.78 -13.97 -12.60
CA VAL A 246 2.48 -14.03 -11.16
C VAL A 246 1.33 -13.07 -10.80
N SER A 247 0.71 -13.23 -9.64
CA SER A 247 -0.42 -12.39 -9.19
C SER A 247 -0.08 -10.90 -8.97
N GLY A 248 1.18 -10.51 -9.16
CA GLY A 248 1.62 -9.12 -9.09
C GLY A 248 1.85 -8.54 -7.69
N CYS A 249 2.78 -7.59 -7.61
CA CYS A 249 3.20 -6.98 -6.35
C CYS A 249 2.13 -6.02 -5.78
N GLY A 250 1.37 -5.34 -6.64
CA GLY A 250 0.26 -4.47 -6.26
C GLY A 250 -0.83 -5.20 -5.46
N PRO A 251 -1.43 -6.27 -6.03
CA PRO A 251 -2.44 -7.07 -5.34
C PRO A 251 -1.91 -7.70 -4.04
N THR A 252 -0.69 -8.22 -4.05
CA THR A 252 -0.07 -8.76 -2.84
C THR A 252 0.18 -7.70 -1.77
N ALA A 253 0.57 -6.47 -2.15
CA ALA A 253 0.71 -5.37 -1.20
C ALA A 253 -0.66 -5.02 -0.57
N TRP A 254 -1.71 -4.86 -1.37
CA TRP A 254 -3.06 -4.63 -0.86
C TRP A 254 -3.53 -5.72 0.09
N MET A 255 -3.31 -6.98 -0.24
CA MET A 255 -3.63 -8.10 0.63
C MET A 255 -2.88 -8.03 1.96
N ASN A 256 -1.60 -7.64 1.97
CA ASN A 256 -0.87 -7.47 3.22
C ASN A 256 -1.43 -6.29 4.06
N ILE A 257 -1.90 -5.21 3.44
CA ILE A 257 -2.60 -4.13 4.16
C ILE A 257 -3.91 -4.64 4.78
N TYR A 258 -4.74 -5.37 4.02
CA TYR A 258 -5.98 -5.94 4.55
C TYR A 258 -5.71 -6.92 5.69
N GLY A 259 -4.76 -7.83 5.51
CA GLY A 259 -4.38 -8.79 6.56
C GLY A 259 -3.84 -8.10 7.82
N TRP A 260 -3.07 -7.01 7.66
CA TRP A 260 -2.57 -6.28 8.82
C TRP A 260 -3.70 -5.61 9.60
N HIS A 261 -4.63 -4.96 8.90
CA HIS A 261 -5.80 -4.33 9.54
C HIS A 261 -6.70 -5.37 10.19
N ASP A 262 -6.92 -6.52 9.55
CA ASP A 262 -7.69 -7.62 10.11
C ASP A 262 -7.09 -8.10 11.45
N LEU A 263 -5.79 -8.36 11.46
CA LEU A 263 -5.10 -8.91 12.63
C LEU A 263 -5.03 -7.94 13.81
N ASN A 264 -4.85 -6.65 13.54
CA ASN A 264 -4.50 -5.70 14.60
C ASN A 264 -5.72 -4.89 15.04
N TRP A 265 -6.63 -4.53 14.14
CA TRP A 265 -7.56 -3.44 14.37
C TRP A 265 -9.02 -3.78 14.06
N ARG A 266 -9.29 -4.60 13.03
CA ARG A 266 -10.63 -4.92 12.54
C ARG A 266 -10.75 -6.42 12.23
N PRO A 267 -10.92 -7.29 13.25
CA PRO A 267 -10.87 -8.76 13.12
C PRO A 267 -12.01 -9.42 12.31
N GLU A 268 -12.64 -8.66 11.42
CA GLU A 268 -13.75 -9.04 10.55
C GLU A 268 -13.54 -8.54 9.11
N LEU A 269 -12.41 -7.87 8.82
CA LEU A 269 -12.10 -7.40 7.47
C LEU A 269 -11.85 -8.57 6.53
N LEU A 270 -11.17 -9.61 7.02
CA LEU A 270 -10.94 -10.87 6.32
C LEU A 270 -11.60 -12.03 7.07
N LYS A 271 -11.86 -13.13 6.35
CA LYS A 271 -12.42 -14.34 6.97
C LYS A 271 -11.37 -15.06 7.80
N GLY A 272 -11.38 -14.74 9.09
CA GLY A 272 -10.48 -15.28 10.10
C GLY A 272 -9.08 -14.65 10.03
N SER A 273 -8.36 -14.72 11.13
CA SER A 273 -7.01 -14.17 11.28
C SER A 273 -5.98 -14.97 10.47
N GLN A 274 -5.78 -14.61 9.21
CA GLN A 274 -4.81 -15.24 8.33
C GLN A 274 -3.47 -14.48 8.38
N THR A 275 -2.35 -15.21 8.43
CA THR A 275 -1.00 -14.62 8.43
C THR A 275 -0.13 -15.12 7.27
N THR A 276 -0.59 -16.10 6.51
CA THR A 276 0.11 -16.69 5.36
C THR A 276 -0.87 -16.98 4.23
N ASN A 277 -0.36 -17.24 3.03
CA ASN A 277 -1.18 -17.71 1.92
C ASN A 277 -1.92 -19.00 2.31
N ASN A 278 -3.20 -19.04 1.96
CA ASN A 278 -4.06 -20.22 1.94
C ASN A 278 -5.07 -20.03 0.80
N THR A 279 -5.91 -21.03 0.53
CA THR A 279 -6.87 -20.96 -0.58
C THR A 279 -7.78 -19.72 -0.54
N TYR A 280 -8.21 -19.28 0.65
CA TYR A 280 -9.03 -18.06 0.78
C TYR A 280 -8.25 -16.80 0.41
N ILE A 281 -7.06 -16.62 0.99
CA ILE A 281 -6.19 -15.47 0.71
C ILE A 281 -5.73 -15.47 -0.75
N GLU A 282 -5.44 -16.63 -1.32
CA GLU A 282 -5.00 -16.75 -2.71
C GLU A 282 -6.12 -16.40 -3.69
N ASN A 283 -7.34 -16.89 -3.45
CA ASN A 283 -8.51 -16.50 -4.26
C ASN A 283 -8.74 -14.99 -4.17
N LEU A 284 -8.74 -14.45 -2.95
CA LEU A 284 -8.96 -13.02 -2.73
C LEU A 284 -7.83 -12.16 -3.34
N THR A 285 -6.59 -12.64 -3.33
CA THR A 285 -5.47 -11.98 -4.02
C THR A 285 -5.72 -11.90 -5.52
N MET A 286 -6.28 -12.95 -6.12
CA MET A 286 -6.64 -12.94 -7.54
C MET A 286 -7.87 -12.05 -7.84
N ASP A 287 -8.84 -11.98 -6.93
CA ASP A 287 -9.94 -11.02 -7.06
C ASP A 287 -9.43 -9.57 -7.03
N VAL A 288 -8.48 -9.26 -6.13
CA VAL A 288 -7.79 -7.96 -6.10
C VAL A 288 -6.99 -7.74 -7.38
N HIS A 289 -6.26 -8.77 -7.86
CA HIS A 289 -5.49 -8.71 -9.10
C HIS A 289 -6.35 -8.23 -10.28
N ASP A 290 -7.50 -8.88 -10.48
CA ASP A 290 -8.41 -8.58 -11.57
C ASP A 290 -9.04 -7.20 -11.39
N HIS A 291 -9.40 -6.85 -10.15
CA HIS A 291 -10.00 -5.55 -9.84
C HIS A 291 -9.03 -4.37 -10.04
N LEU A 292 -7.75 -4.53 -9.69
CA LEU A 292 -6.74 -3.53 -9.99
C LEU A 292 -6.45 -3.44 -11.50
N GLY A 293 -6.94 -4.36 -12.33
CA GLY A 293 -6.53 -4.45 -13.74
C GLY A 293 -5.05 -4.74 -13.86
N THR A 294 -4.54 -5.63 -13.01
CA THR A 294 -3.15 -6.10 -13.07
C THR A 294 -2.99 -6.95 -14.33
N SER A 295 -1.94 -6.67 -15.11
CA SER A 295 -1.69 -7.35 -16.38
C SER A 295 -0.34 -8.04 -16.38
N GLY A 296 -0.19 -9.00 -17.29
CA GLY A 296 1.06 -9.69 -17.50
C GLY A 296 2.06 -8.83 -18.24
N MET A 297 3.15 -8.48 -17.58
CA MET A 297 4.27 -7.80 -18.20
C MET A 297 5.54 -8.59 -17.85
N PHE A 298 6.14 -9.24 -18.85
CA PHE A 298 7.33 -10.11 -18.69
C PHE A 298 7.15 -11.31 -17.76
N GLY A 299 5.93 -11.85 -17.68
CA GLY A 299 5.60 -12.91 -16.73
C GLY A 299 5.47 -12.42 -15.28
N GLU A 300 5.60 -11.11 -15.05
CA GLU A 300 5.28 -10.44 -13.81
C GLU A 300 3.85 -9.89 -13.85
N GLY A 301 3.17 -9.84 -12.71
CA GLY A 301 1.89 -9.14 -12.58
C GLY A 301 2.15 -7.66 -12.32
N PHE A 302 1.89 -6.83 -13.32
CA PHE A 302 2.15 -5.40 -13.29
C PHE A 302 0.87 -4.60 -13.01
N THR A 303 0.95 -3.70 -12.03
CA THR A 303 -0.15 -2.79 -11.69
C THR A 303 0.34 -1.36 -11.86
N THR A 304 -0.36 -0.54 -12.65
CA THR A 304 0.01 0.88 -12.78
C THR A 304 -0.22 1.60 -11.45
N PRO A 305 0.53 2.68 -11.14
CA PRO A 305 0.29 3.47 -9.94
C PRO A 305 -1.15 4.00 -9.86
N GLY A 306 -1.69 4.48 -10.99
CA GLY A 306 -3.09 4.90 -11.07
C GLY A 306 -4.08 3.80 -10.66
N ASN A 307 -3.82 2.56 -11.06
CA ASN A 307 -4.68 1.43 -10.71
C ASN A 307 -4.55 0.99 -9.25
N MET A 308 -3.45 1.29 -8.55
CA MET A 308 -3.32 0.92 -7.14
C MET A 308 -4.40 1.54 -6.27
N VAL A 309 -4.95 2.69 -6.66
CA VAL A 309 -6.08 3.33 -5.97
C VAL A 309 -7.35 2.46 -5.96
N LYS A 310 -7.50 1.54 -6.93
CA LYS A 310 -8.64 0.63 -7.00
C LYS A 310 -8.65 -0.35 -5.81
N GLY A 311 -7.57 -0.48 -5.04
CA GLY A 311 -7.61 -1.25 -3.80
C GLY A 311 -8.58 -0.67 -2.76
N TYR A 312 -8.66 0.66 -2.65
CA TYR A 312 -9.66 1.29 -1.78
C TYR A 312 -11.09 0.95 -2.23
N ASP A 313 -11.35 1.00 -3.54
CA ASP A 313 -12.63 0.60 -4.14
C ASP A 313 -12.94 -0.90 -3.93
N PHE A 314 -11.90 -1.74 -3.97
CA PHE A 314 -12.03 -3.16 -3.70
C PHE A 314 -12.56 -3.43 -2.29
N ALA A 315 -12.01 -2.77 -1.28
CA ALA A 315 -12.48 -2.91 0.10
C ALA A 315 -13.96 -2.53 0.21
N LEU A 316 -14.36 -1.44 -0.44
CA LEU A 316 -15.73 -0.94 -0.43
C LEU A 316 -16.73 -1.89 -1.10
N LYS A 317 -16.35 -2.44 -2.26
CA LYS A 317 -17.22 -3.28 -3.09
C LYS A 317 -17.27 -4.74 -2.67
N TYR A 318 -16.14 -5.29 -2.25
CA TYR A 318 -15.98 -6.74 -2.06
C TYR A 318 -15.70 -7.15 -0.61
N LEU A 319 -15.20 -6.23 0.23
CA LEU A 319 -15.00 -6.50 1.67
C LEU A 319 -16.09 -5.87 2.54
N ASP A 320 -17.02 -5.09 1.98
CA ASP A 320 -18.04 -4.33 2.72
C ASP A 320 -17.47 -3.37 3.78
N HIS A 321 -16.27 -2.85 3.52
CA HIS A 321 -15.59 -1.87 4.36
C HIS A 321 -15.25 -0.62 3.56
N ASP A 322 -15.63 0.53 4.06
CA ASP A 322 -15.11 1.81 3.57
C ASP A 322 -13.81 2.12 4.33
N CYS A 323 -12.99 2.99 3.76
CA CYS A 323 -11.70 3.31 4.34
C CYS A 323 -11.33 4.77 4.20
N SER A 324 -10.65 5.27 5.23
CA SER A 324 -9.99 6.57 5.16
C SER A 324 -8.66 6.35 4.44
N TYR A 325 -8.39 7.16 3.42
CA TYR A 325 -7.25 6.97 2.56
C TYR A 325 -6.50 8.26 2.28
N PHE A 326 -5.23 8.07 2.00
CA PHE A 326 -4.41 9.04 1.33
C PHE A 326 -3.56 8.30 0.32
N TYR A 327 -3.59 8.74 -0.93
CA TYR A 327 -2.62 8.29 -1.90
C TYR A 327 -2.02 9.47 -2.65
N ARG A 328 -0.78 9.27 -3.05
CA ARG A 328 -0.25 9.95 -4.21
C ARG A 328 0.71 9.03 -4.92
N HIS A 329 0.73 9.12 -6.24
CA HIS A 329 1.85 8.63 -7.02
C HIS A 329 2.33 9.67 -8.01
N ASP A 330 3.61 9.58 -8.32
CA ASP A 330 4.20 10.05 -9.55
C ASP A 330 4.96 8.88 -10.13
N TRP A 331 4.59 8.47 -11.34
CA TRP A 331 5.13 7.23 -11.91
C TRP A 331 6.65 7.28 -12.16
N TRP A 332 7.27 8.47 -12.17
CA TRP A 332 8.64 8.63 -12.64
C TRP A 332 9.54 9.49 -11.77
N TRP A 333 9.02 10.54 -11.12
CA TRP A 333 9.79 11.29 -10.12
C TRP A 333 8.96 11.78 -8.94
N THR A 334 9.36 11.43 -7.71
CA THR A 334 8.95 12.20 -6.53
C THR A 334 10.20 12.74 -5.84
N ASP A 335 10.54 13.99 -6.10
CA ASP A 335 11.50 14.76 -5.30
C ASP A 335 10.80 15.52 -4.16
N GLU A 336 9.48 15.35 -4.05
CA GLU A 336 8.67 16.18 -3.18
C GLU A 336 8.62 15.62 -1.76
N ASN A 337 9.04 16.46 -0.79
CA ASN A 337 9.09 16.12 0.64
C ASN A 337 7.79 15.53 1.18
N TRP A 338 6.64 15.99 0.67
CA TRP A 338 5.34 15.61 1.22
C TRP A 338 4.95 14.16 0.89
N VAL A 339 5.58 13.47 -0.09
CA VAL A 339 5.39 12.01 -0.25
C VAL A 339 5.82 11.31 1.04
N PHE A 340 7.01 11.65 1.53
CA PHE A 340 7.51 11.10 2.78
C PHE A 340 6.68 11.55 3.98
N GLU A 341 6.11 12.75 3.96
CA GLU A 341 5.17 13.21 4.99
C GLU A 341 3.97 12.27 5.12
N VAL A 342 3.42 11.75 4.02
CA VAL A 342 2.35 10.75 4.08
C VAL A 342 2.81 9.47 4.75
N ALA A 343 3.96 8.91 4.35
CA ALA A 343 4.55 7.74 5.02
C ALA A 343 4.72 7.98 6.52
N ARG A 344 5.29 9.14 6.86
CA ARG A 344 5.54 9.59 8.23
C ARG A 344 4.25 9.61 9.04
N ASP A 345 3.22 10.27 8.53
CA ASP A 345 1.97 10.47 9.24
C ASP A 345 1.19 9.15 9.40
N VAL A 346 1.21 8.27 8.39
CA VAL A 346 0.62 6.94 8.47
C VAL A 346 1.32 6.07 9.53
N ILE A 347 2.66 6.05 9.55
CA ILE A 347 3.42 5.28 10.55
C ILE A 347 3.30 5.87 11.96
N ARG A 348 3.26 7.20 12.09
CA ARG A 348 3.01 7.85 13.39
C ARG A 348 1.61 7.54 13.90
N ALA A 349 0.63 7.37 13.01
CA ALA A 349 -0.69 6.82 13.32
C ALA A 349 -0.68 5.30 13.55
N LYS A 350 0.50 4.68 13.64
CA LYS A 350 0.75 3.26 13.92
C LYS A 350 0.25 2.29 12.85
N ARG A 351 0.22 2.74 11.59
CA ARG A 351 -0.30 1.95 10.47
C ARG A 351 0.76 1.72 9.40
N PRO A 352 0.70 0.60 8.66
CA PRO A 352 1.52 0.41 7.48
C PRO A 352 0.95 1.17 6.29
N PHE A 353 1.75 1.30 5.22
CA PHE A 353 1.33 1.88 3.95
C PHE A 353 1.94 1.11 2.79
N ILE A 354 1.34 1.17 1.61
CA ILE A 354 1.96 0.65 0.40
C ILE A 354 2.91 1.72 -0.14
N VAL A 355 4.11 1.30 -0.51
CA VAL A 355 5.10 2.14 -1.16
C VAL A 355 5.54 1.50 -2.47
N GLY A 356 5.41 2.26 -3.54
CA GLY A 356 6.06 2.00 -4.82
C GLY A 356 7.42 2.68 -4.81
N TYR A 357 8.48 1.96 -5.16
CA TYR A 357 9.84 2.51 -5.20
C TYR A 357 10.60 2.12 -6.47
N TYR A 358 11.38 3.07 -6.99
CA TYR A 358 12.01 3.01 -8.32
C TYR A 358 13.09 1.95 -8.45
N GLN A 359 13.52 1.33 -7.35
CA GLN A 359 14.61 0.36 -7.39
C GLN A 359 14.18 -1.03 -7.85
N ASP A 360 12.90 -1.40 -7.70
CA ASP A 360 12.42 -2.71 -8.17
C ASP A 360 11.08 -2.65 -8.96
N TRP A 361 10.53 -1.47 -9.24
CA TRP A 361 9.24 -1.26 -9.95
C TRP A 361 8.16 -2.05 -9.22
N HIS A 362 8.29 -2.02 -7.90
CA HIS A 362 7.68 -2.97 -6.99
C HIS A 362 6.88 -2.19 -5.97
N TYR A 363 5.68 -2.68 -5.69
CA TYR A 363 4.93 -2.27 -4.52
C TYR A 363 5.28 -3.19 -3.37
N THR A 364 5.51 -2.58 -2.23
CA THR A 364 5.69 -3.29 -0.98
C THR A 364 5.07 -2.49 0.16
N ILE A 365 5.19 -2.99 1.38
CA ILE A 365 4.66 -2.35 2.57
C ILE A 365 5.77 -1.63 3.33
N GLY A 366 5.58 -0.33 3.56
CA GLY A 366 6.33 0.44 4.54
C GLY A 366 5.80 0.15 5.95
N TYR A 367 6.69 -0.29 6.84
CA TYR A 367 6.35 -0.60 8.25
C TYR A 367 7.11 0.24 9.27
N GLY A 368 8.10 1.03 8.83
CA GLY A 368 8.79 1.95 9.69
C GLY A 368 9.33 3.16 8.94
N VAL A 369 9.54 4.25 9.69
CA VAL A 369 10.26 5.43 9.22
C VAL A 369 11.36 5.78 10.22
N ALA A 370 12.50 6.22 9.70
CA ALA A 370 13.58 6.79 10.49
C ALA A 370 13.71 8.27 10.13
N GLU A 371 13.54 9.15 11.12
CA GLU A 371 13.60 10.60 10.95
C GLU A 371 14.83 11.15 11.67
N CYS A 372 15.69 11.90 10.98
CA CYS A 372 16.82 12.55 11.64
C CYS A 372 16.33 13.76 12.46
N LYS A 373 16.53 13.72 13.79
CA LYS A 373 16.19 14.82 14.71
C LYS A 373 17.18 15.98 14.63
N THR A 374 18.44 15.67 14.33
CA THR A 374 19.52 16.66 14.24
C THR A 374 19.32 17.64 13.09
N HIS A 375 18.90 17.15 11.92
CA HIS A 375 18.84 17.94 10.68
C HIS A 375 17.41 18.14 10.14
N GLY A 376 16.39 17.70 10.88
CA GLY A 376 15.02 17.64 10.40
C GLY A 376 14.75 16.43 9.50
N TRP A 377 13.48 16.01 9.45
CA TRP A 377 13.04 14.86 8.67
C TRP A 377 13.09 15.15 7.16
N GLU A 378 13.05 16.42 6.74
CA GLU A 378 13.13 16.79 5.33
C GLU A 378 14.49 16.41 4.72
N SER A 379 15.55 16.46 5.54
CA SER A 379 16.94 16.28 5.12
C SER A 379 17.33 14.80 5.04
N HIS A 380 17.09 14.02 6.10
CA HIS A 380 17.51 12.62 6.19
C HIS A 380 16.38 11.76 6.74
N SER A 381 15.72 11.06 5.82
CA SER A 381 14.53 10.29 6.10
C SER A 381 14.51 9.01 5.28
N TRP A 382 14.24 7.92 5.98
CA TRP A 382 14.29 6.57 5.43
C TRP A 382 12.98 5.86 5.69
N ILE A 383 12.54 5.06 4.71
CA ILE A 383 11.40 4.15 4.87
C ILE A 383 11.95 2.74 4.98
N GLN A 384 11.53 2.00 6.01
CA GLN A 384 11.78 0.57 6.03
C GLN A 384 10.64 -0.17 5.35
N ILE A 385 11.01 -0.90 4.30
CA ILE A 385 10.07 -1.68 3.50
C ILE A 385 10.12 -3.16 3.82
N TYR A 386 9.03 -3.87 3.55
CA TYR A 386 8.93 -5.30 3.68
C TYR A 386 9.54 -6.03 2.48
N LYS A 387 10.31 -7.07 2.75
CA LYS A 387 10.78 -8.08 1.78
C LYS A 387 11.36 -7.51 0.46
N PRO A 388 12.67 -7.24 0.41
CA PRO A 388 13.62 -7.43 1.51
C PRO A 388 13.40 -6.37 2.60
N ASP A 389 13.58 -6.73 3.88
CA ASP A 389 13.66 -5.71 4.94
C ASP A 389 14.89 -4.82 4.64
N LYS A 390 14.64 -3.69 3.97
CA LYS A 390 15.65 -2.71 3.54
C LYS A 390 15.15 -1.30 3.84
N TRP A 391 16.09 -0.39 4.08
CA TRP A 391 15.83 1.03 4.23
C TRP A 391 16.02 1.71 2.88
N ILE A 392 14.98 2.34 2.37
CA ILE A 392 15.04 3.11 1.13
C ILE A 392 15.01 4.60 1.45
N PRO A 393 15.86 5.42 0.81
CA PRO A 393 15.84 6.85 1.01
C PRO A 393 14.64 7.47 0.31
N LYS A 394 14.12 8.57 0.85
CA LYS A 394 12.98 9.32 0.29
C LYS A 394 13.01 9.50 -1.24
N GLY A 395 14.17 9.84 -1.80
CA GLY A 395 14.33 10.11 -3.24
C GLY A 395 14.14 8.90 -4.16
N THR A 396 13.90 7.70 -3.63
CA THR A 396 13.66 6.48 -4.41
C THR A 396 12.18 6.10 -4.50
N ILE A 397 11.28 6.89 -3.92
CA ILE A 397 9.85 6.59 -3.84
C ILE A 397 9.13 7.15 -5.07
N PHE A 398 8.21 6.38 -5.64
CA PHE A 398 7.35 6.80 -6.75
C PHE A 398 5.86 6.85 -6.38
N GLY A 399 5.46 6.16 -5.32
CA GLY A 399 4.08 6.27 -4.87
C GLY A 399 3.89 5.79 -3.46
N ILE A 400 2.92 6.38 -2.78
CA ILE A 400 2.49 5.98 -1.45
C ILE A 400 0.97 5.89 -1.44
N TYR A 401 0.48 4.78 -0.90
CA TYR A 401 -0.93 4.52 -0.66
C TYR A 401 -1.08 4.18 0.81
N GLY A 402 -1.44 5.18 1.60
CA GLY A 402 -1.79 5.04 2.99
C GLY A 402 -3.25 4.65 3.14
N VAL A 403 -3.51 3.65 3.98
CA VAL A 403 -4.84 3.40 4.51
C VAL A 403 -4.80 3.72 6.00
N TYR A 404 -5.73 4.54 6.43
CA TYR A 404 -5.81 4.97 7.82
C TYR A 404 -6.77 4.07 8.60
N ASN A 405 -7.99 3.90 8.13
CA ASN A 405 -8.99 3.10 8.83
C ASN A 405 -9.75 2.26 7.84
N PHE A 406 -10.16 1.06 8.25
CA PHE A 406 -11.30 0.36 7.67
C PHE A 406 -12.46 0.47 8.66
N PHE A 407 -13.62 0.84 8.17
CA PHE A 407 -14.86 0.85 8.93
C PHE A 407 -15.91 0.06 8.17
N PRO A 408 -16.69 -0.79 8.86
CA PRO A 408 -17.76 -1.50 8.20
C PRO A 408 -18.74 -0.47 7.62
N ILE A 409 -19.19 -0.70 6.39
CA ILE A 409 -20.18 0.17 5.76
C ILE A 409 -21.50 0.18 6.56
N LEU A 410 -21.73 -0.88 7.34
CA LEU A 410 -22.88 -1.08 8.20
C LEU A 410 -22.45 -1.46 9.63
N GLU A 411 -22.57 -0.55 10.58
CA GLU A 411 -22.19 -0.78 11.98
C GLU A 411 -23.40 -0.71 12.91
N PHE A 412 -23.69 -1.76 13.69
CA PHE A 412 -24.81 -1.78 14.63
C PHE A 412 -24.39 -1.30 16.02
N TYR A 413 -25.04 -0.25 16.52
CA TYR A 413 -24.72 0.36 17.82
C TYR A 413 -25.62 -0.11 18.97
N GLY A 414 -26.82 -0.60 18.67
CA GLY A 414 -27.75 -1.11 19.69
C GLY A 414 -29.21 -0.81 19.42
N ILE A 415 -30.01 -0.86 20.48
CA ILE A 415 -31.45 -0.62 20.45
C ILE A 415 -31.80 0.55 21.38
N GLU A 416 -32.43 1.57 20.84
CA GLU A 416 -33.02 2.68 21.60
C GLU A 416 -34.51 2.45 21.85
N ASN A 417 -34.98 2.90 23.02
CA ASN A 417 -36.38 2.86 23.45
C ASN A 417 -37.07 1.49 23.25
N PRO A 418 -36.47 0.36 23.69
CA PRO A 418 -37.14 -0.93 23.61
C PRO A 418 -38.39 -0.92 24.50
N GLN A 419 -39.54 -1.24 23.93
CA GLN A 419 -40.79 -1.40 24.67
C GLN A 419 -41.38 -2.78 24.44
N GLU A 420 -42.17 -3.21 25.42
CA GLU A 420 -42.85 -4.50 25.39
C GLU A 420 -44.29 -4.32 25.88
N LEU A 421 -45.23 -4.85 25.10
CA LEU A 421 -46.62 -5.00 25.49
C LEU A 421 -46.98 -6.49 25.50
N ASP A 422 -47.60 -6.92 26.59
CA ASP A 422 -47.98 -8.30 26.84
C ASP A 422 -49.51 -8.39 26.95
N VAL A 423 -50.13 -9.15 26.04
CA VAL A 423 -51.58 -9.22 25.88
C VAL A 423 -52.03 -10.67 26.02
N ALA A 424 -53.00 -10.90 26.90
CA ALA A 424 -53.71 -12.18 26.93
C ALA A 424 -54.59 -12.32 25.68
N ILE A 425 -54.51 -13.47 25.02
CA ILE A 425 -55.31 -13.80 23.83
C ILE A 425 -55.91 -15.19 24.00
N TYR A 426 -56.98 -15.47 23.26
CA TYR A 426 -57.67 -16.76 23.29
C TYR A 426 -57.50 -17.58 22.00
N ASP A 427 -56.97 -16.97 20.94
CA ASP A 427 -56.73 -17.57 19.63
C ASP A 427 -55.63 -16.78 18.89
N PRO A 428 -54.94 -17.34 17.88
CA PRO A 428 -55.20 -18.64 17.24
C PRO A 428 -54.44 -19.84 17.87
N GLY A 429 -55.12 -20.98 17.94
CA GLY A 429 -54.52 -22.28 18.31
C GLY A 429 -54.39 -22.46 19.81
N ASP A 430 -53.23 -22.91 20.30
CA ASP A 430 -52.94 -23.01 21.74
C ASP A 430 -52.13 -21.79 22.26
N ALA A 431 -52.00 -20.73 21.47
CA ALA A 431 -51.40 -19.47 21.91
C ALA A 431 -52.35 -18.77 22.91
N ASN A 432 -51.82 -18.42 24.08
CA ASN A 432 -52.58 -17.69 25.10
C ASN A 432 -51.97 -16.32 25.44
N ARG A 433 -50.86 -15.96 24.80
CA ARG A 433 -50.20 -14.66 24.94
C ARG A 433 -49.72 -14.13 23.59
N MET A 434 -49.92 -12.84 23.39
CA MET A 434 -49.34 -12.06 22.32
C MET A 434 -48.40 -11.03 22.93
N PHE A 435 -47.15 -11.03 22.46
CA PHE A 435 -46.15 -10.03 22.82
C PHE A 435 -45.92 -9.10 21.64
N ILE A 436 -45.84 -7.80 21.92
CA ILE A 436 -45.47 -6.79 20.93
C ILE A 436 -44.19 -6.13 21.44
N TYR A 437 -43.10 -6.29 20.68
CA TYR A 437 -41.83 -5.63 20.93
C TYR A 437 -41.65 -4.49 19.94
N THR A 438 -41.38 -3.28 20.42
CA THR A 438 -41.03 -2.13 19.60
C THR A 438 -39.69 -1.56 20.03
N GLY A 439 -39.09 -0.76 19.17
CA GLY A 439 -37.85 -0.06 19.45
C GLY A 439 -37.25 0.51 18.19
N THR A 440 -36.08 1.13 18.33
CA THR A 440 -35.30 1.67 17.22
C THR A 440 -33.94 1.01 17.20
N ALA A 441 -33.63 0.27 16.13
CA ALA A 441 -32.27 -0.19 15.87
C ALA A 441 -31.43 1.01 15.45
N VAL A 442 -30.33 1.24 16.16
CA VAL A 442 -29.37 2.31 15.88
C VAL A 442 -28.15 1.69 15.24
N PHE A 443 -27.77 2.23 14.08
CA PHE A 443 -26.64 1.76 13.30
C PHE A 443 -26.11 2.90 12.43
N ASN A 444 -25.05 2.67 11.66
CA ASN A 444 -24.64 3.57 10.59
C ASN A 444 -24.53 2.77 9.31
N PHE A 445 -25.35 3.08 8.31
CA PHE A 445 -25.26 2.49 6.98
C PHE A 445 -25.07 3.57 5.93
N ARG A 446 -23.92 3.59 5.26
CA ARG A 446 -23.63 4.59 4.23
C ARG A 446 -23.81 4.03 2.82
N GLY A 447 -24.36 4.84 1.92
CA GLY A 447 -24.31 4.62 0.49
C GLY A 447 -22.90 4.84 -0.08
N THR A 448 -22.67 4.39 -1.31
CA THR A 448 -21.34 4.42 -1.94
C THR A 448 -21.34 5.08 -3.31
N GLY A 449 -22.43 5.74 -3.69
CA GLY A 449 -22.59 6.40 -4.99
C GLY A 449 -23.99 6.26 -5.59
N GLY A 450 -24.10 6.43 -6.90
CA GLY A 450 -25.40 6.51 -7.60
C GLY A 450 -26.20 5.19 -7.69
N SER A 451 -25.64 4.07 -7.29
CA SER A 451 -26.29 2.75 -7.27
C SER A 451 -26.71 2.35 -5.86
N TRP A 452 -27.71 1.47 -5.73
CA TRP A 452 -28.11 0.93 -4.44
C TRP A 452 -27.00 0.06 -3.82
N LYS A 453 -26.48 0.47 -2.67
CA LYS A 453 -25.68 -0.39 -1.80
C LYS A 453 -26.64 -1.12 -0.87
N HIS A 454 -26.54 -2.44 -0.83
CA HIS A 454 -27.35 -3.28 0.06
C HIS A 454 -26.53 -3.75 1.26
N GLY A 455 -27.18 -3.81 2.42
CA GLY A 455 -26.58 -4.22 3.68
C GLY A 455 -27.54 -5.08 4.50
N SER A 456 -27.02 -5.77 5.52
CA SER A 456 -27.85 -6.60 6.39
C SER A 456 -27.46 -6.42 7.85
N ILE A 457 -28.39 -5.95 8.68
CA ILE A 457 -28.23 -5.99 10.15
C ILE A 457 -28.97 -7.17 10.74
N SER A 458 -28.48 -7.68 11.86
CA SER A 458 -29.19 -8.68 12.65
C SER A 458 -28.97 -8.46 14.13
N PHE A 459 -30.06 -8.44 14.91
CA PHE A 459 -30.03 -8.19 16.35
C PHE A 459 -31.18 -8.93 17.04
N GLU A 460 -31.05 -9.15 18.35
CA GLU A 460 -32.04 -9.87 19.15
C GLU A 460 -32.88 -8.92 20.00
N VAL A 461 -34.19 -9.18 20.09
CA VAL A 461 -35.15 -8.38 20.86
C VAL A 461 -36.06 -9.26 21.71
N GLY A 462 -36.67 -8.62 22.71
CA GLY A 462 -37.70 -9.22 23.56
C GLY A 462 -37.17 -10.19 24.60
N ARG A 463 -38.12 -10.80 25.32
CA ARG A 463 -37.83 -11.80 26.36
C ARG A 463 -37.44 -13.16 25.77
N TYR A 464 -36.94 -14.00 26.66
CA TYR A 464 -36.60 -15.39 26.38
C TYR A 464 -37.87 -16.25 26.21
N PHE A 465 -37.90 -17.09 25.17
CA PHE A 465 -38.90 -18.14 24.99
C PHE A 465 -38.24 -19.51 25.02
N GLU A 466 -38.69 -20.38 25.93
CA GLU A 466 -38.31 -21.80 25.91
C GLU A 466 -38.72 -22.49 24.60
N PRO A 467 -38.02 -23.56 24.21
CA PRO A 467 -38.48 -24.44 23.13
C PRO A 467 -39.92 -24.89 23.39
N GLY A 468 -40.76 -24.87 22.36
CA GLY A 468 -42.17 -25.27 22.49
C GLY A 468 -43.09 -24.22 23.12
N ARG A 469 -42.62 -23.05 23.55
CA ARG A 469 -43.48 -21.91 23.94
C ARG A 469 -43.74 -20.92 22.81
N PHE A 470 -42.79 -20.73 21.91
CA PHE A 470 -42.94 -19.91 20.71
C PHE A 470 -43.90 -20.57 19.70
N ARG A 471 -44.79 -19.80 19.06
CA ARG A 471 -45.65 -20.27 17.97
C ARG A 471 -45.32 -19.61 16.66
N LYS A 472 -45.36 -18.28 16.63
CA LYS A 472 -45.15 -17.50 15.42
C LYS A 472 -44.68 -16.10 15.78
N ALA A 473 -43.88 -15.50 14.90
CA ALA A 473 -43.61 -14.08 14.95
C ALA A 473 -43.79 -13.47 13.57
N ILE A 474 -44.16 -12.20 13.55
CA ILE A 474 -44.10 -11.33 12.38
C ILE A 474 -43.35 -10.06 12.79
N VAL A 475 -42.71 -9.42 11.81
CA VAL A 475 -41.99 -8.18 12.03
C VAL A 475 -42.33 -7.19 10.92
N THR A 476 -42.48 -5.93 11.29
CA THR A 476 -42.45 -4.81 10.37
C THR A 476 -41.31 -3.89 10.78
N ALA A 477 -40.72 -3.22 9.80
CA ALA A 477 -39.67 -2.24 10.04
C ALA A 477 -39.84 -1.06 9.08
N SER A 478 -39.42 0.12 9.52
CA SER A 478 -39.45 1.34 8.73
C SER A 478 -38.22 2.18 8.99
N LEU A 479 -37.84 3.00 8.02
CA LEU A 479 -36.78 4.00 8.20
C LEU A 479 -37.17 4.95 9.33
N ALA A 480 -36.23 5.27 10.21
CA ALA A 480 -36.44 6.18 11.34
C ALA A 480 -35.45 7.35 11.37
N SER A 481 -34.32 7.26 10.66
CA SER A 481 -33.40 8.38 10.43
C SER A 481 -32.60 8.15 9.18
N ILE A 482 -32.69 9.10 8.25
CA ILE A 482 -31.93 9.17 7.01
C ILE A 482 -31.33 10.56 6.87
N SER A 483 -30.14 10.66 6.28
CA SER A 483 -29.48 11.95 6.04
C SER A 483 -28.60 11.90 4.80
N ASN A 484 -28.28 13.07 4.26
CA ASN A 484 -27.13 13.31 3.40
C ASN A 484 -26.26 14.37 4.08
N ASP A 485 -24.94 14.29 3.93
CA ASP A 485 -24.04 15.33 4.43
C ASP A 485 -24.10 16.60 3.55
N ASP A 486 -24.32 16.43 2.24
CA ASP A 486 -24.42 17.50 1.25
C ASP A 486 -25.75 17.41 0.46
N THR A 487 -25.72 17.80 -0.82
CA THR A 487 -26.88 17.75 -1.70
C THR A 487 -27.16 16.31 -2.09
N ALA A 488 -28.36 15.84 -1.77
CA ALA A 488 -28.88 14.56 -2.23
C ALA A 488 -28.91 14.49 -3.76
N VAL A 489 -27.98 13.73 -4.35
CA VAL A 489 -27.90 13.48 -5.80
C VAL A 489 -28.12 12.00 -6.02
N ASN A 490 -29.28 11.64 -6.59
CA ASN A 490 -29.70 10.25 -6.73
C ASN A 490 -29.97 9.54 -5.39
N ALA A 491 -30.23 10.26 -4.30
CA ALA A 491 -30.43 9.64 -2.99
C ALA A 491 -31.63 8.69 -2.92
N GLY A 492 -31.46 7.63 -2.13
CA GLY A 492 -32.50 6.65 -1.86
C GLY A 492 -32.17 5.81 -0.64
N TRP A 493 -33.20 5.44 0.12
CA TRP A 493 -33.09 4.58 1.29
C TRP A 493 -34.22 3.57 1.28
N ALA A 494 -33.93 2.32 1.63
CA ALA A 494 -34.93 1.27 1.66
C ALA A 494 -34.71 0.30 2.81
N VAL A 495 -35.83 -0.23 3.31
CA VAL A 495 -35.87 -1.52 4.01
C VAL A 495 -36.41 -2.52 2.99
N ASP A 496 -35.51 -3.22 2.29
CA ASP A 496 -35.89 -4.15 1.23
C ASP A 496 -36.69 -5.33 1.78
N ARG A 497 -36.27 -5.84 2.94
CA ARG A 497 -36.86 -7.02 3.58
C ARG A 497 -36.57 -7.01 5.07
N VAL A 498 -37.52 -7.51 5.86
CA VAL A 498 -37.30 -7.78 7.28
C VAL A 498 -37.90 -9.12 7.66
N ASP A 499 -37.10 -9.95 8.33
CA ASP A 499 -37.50 -11.27 8.81
C ASP A 499 -37.29 -11.36 10.32
N VAL A 500 -38.08 -12.21 10.97
CA VAL A 500 -37.93 -12.52 12.39
C VAL A 500 -37.99 -14.02 12.63
N LYS A 501 -37.10 -14.52 13.48
CA LYS A 501 -37.12 -15.90 13.96
C LYS A 501 -36.70 -16.00 15.41
N ARG A 502 -37.14 -17.05 16.10
CA ARG A 502 -36.57 -17.39 17.41
C ARG A 502 -35.11 -17.82 17.23
N SER A 503 -34.21 -17.22 17.99
CA SER A 503 -32.78 -17.58 17.97
C SER A 503 -32.47 -18.73 18.92
N SER A 504 -31.20 -19.18 18.91
CA SER A 504 -30.70 -20.15 19.88
C SER A 504 -30.71 -19.62 21.31
N SER A 505 -30.60 -18.30 21.50
CA SER A 505 -30.75 -17.67 22.81
C SER A 505 -32.19 -17.67 23.30
N GLY A 506 -33.16 -18.08 22.48
CA GLY A 506 -34.59 -18.05 22.81
C GLY A 506 -35.27 -16.70 22.59
N LYS A 507 -34.53 -15.63 22.27
CA LYS A 507 -35.07 -14.31 21.90
C LYS A 507 -35.49 -14.25 20.44
N MET A 508 -36.13 -13.14 20.03
CA MET A 508 -36.47 -12.91 18.63
C MET A 508 -35.30 -12.24 17.91
N LYS A 509 -34.67 -12.94 16.96
CA LYS A 509 -33.66 -12.36 16.06
C LYS A 509 -34.35 -11.72 14.87
N ILE A 510 -34.21 -10.40 14.76
CA ILE A 510 -34.60 -9.63 13.58
C ILE A 510 -33.42 -9.62 12.62
N THR A 511 -33.68 -9.85 11.34
CA THR A 511 -32.72 -9.63 10.25
C THR A 511 -33.36 -8.67 9.26
N ALA A 512 -32.75 -7.50 9.05
CA ALA A 512 -33.22 -6.52 8.08
C ALA A 512 -32.21 -6.40 6.92
N LYS A 513 -32.73 -6.40 5.70
CA LYS A 513 -32.04 -6.04 4.47
C LYS A 513 -32.33 -4.57 4.19
N LEU A 514 -31.27 -3.79 4.12
CA LEU A 514 -31.32 -2.35 3.97
C LEU A 514 -30.68 -1.98 2.64
N ALA A 515 -31.10 -0.86 2.06
CA ALA A 515 -30.39 -0.26 0.93
C ALA A 515 -30.22 1.24 1.12
N VAL A 516 -29.06 1.76 0.70
CA VAL A 516 -28.76 3.19 0.62
C VAL A 516 -28.14 3.49 -0.73
N ARG A 517 -28.58 4.58 -1.35
CA ARG A 517 -28.08 5.15 -2.60
C ARG A 517 -27.71 6.60 -2.30
N ASP A 518 -26.67 7.09 -2.98
CA ASP A 518 -25.89 8.32 -2.78
C ASP A 518 -24.50 8.06 -2.18
N VAL A 519 -23.53 8.92 -2.49
CA VAL A 519 -22.15 8.87 -1.96
C VAL A 519 -22.07 9.31 -0.50
N ASP A 520 -22.95 10.22 -0.11
CA ASP A 520 -23.03 10.83 1.21
C ASP A 520 -24.38 10.54 1.89
N GLY A 521 -25.14 9.57 1.38
CA GLY A 521 -26.40 9.14 1.96
C GLY A 521 -26.17 8.18 3.13
N TYR A 522 -26.92 8.38 4.23
CA TYR A 522 -26.85 7.55 5.43
C TYR A 522 -28.23 7.06 5.85
N LEU A 523 -28.31 5.81 6.30
CA LEU A 523 -29.41 5.26 7.08
C LEU A 523 -28.88 4.93 8.48
N GLN A 524 -29.36 5.66 9.48
CA GLN A 524 -28.82 5.60 10.84
C GLN A 524 -29.76 4.91 11.84
N ARG A 525 -31.05 4.89 11.53
CA ARG A 525 -32.06 4.34 12.45
C ARG A 525 -33.15 3.60 11.68
N MET A 526 -33.57 2.47 12.22
CA MET A 526 -34.72 1.70 11.75
C MET A 526 -35.64 1.39 12.93
N ALA A 527 -36.88 1.87 12.86
CA ALA A 527 -37.91 1.47 13.79
C ALA A 527 -38.35 0.04 13.46
N TYR A 528 -38.60 -0.77 14.48
CA TYR A 528 -39.13 -2.12 14.31
C TYR A 528 -40.35 -2.34 15.21
N LYS A 529 -41.22 -3.26 14.76
CA LYS A 529 -42.29 -3.84 15.57
C LYS A 529 -42.33 -5.34 15.31
N VAL A 530 -42.14 -6.13 16.36
CA VAL A 530 -42.27 -7.59 16.33
C VAL A 530 -43.51 -7.99 17.10
N THR A 531 -44.41 -8.74 16.48
CA THR A 531 -45.54 -9.38 17.16
C THR A 531 -45.27 -10.87 17.28
N VAL A 532 -45.32 -11.40 18.49
CA VAL A 532 -45.05 -12.82 18.80
C VAL A 532 -46.27 -13.45 19.44
N LEU A 533 -46.68 -14.60 18.91
CA LEU A 533 -47.63 -15.50 19.54
C LEU A 533 -46.88 -16.57 20.33
N ALA A 534 -47.31 -16.81 21.57
CA ALA A 534 -46.71 -17.81 22.43
C ALA A 534 -47.75 -18.48 23.34
N ARG A 535 -47.39 -19.67 23.82
CA ARG A 535 -48.08 -20.37 24.90
C ARG A 535 -47.23 -20.26 26.16
N ILE A 536 -47.74 -19.54 27.14
CA ILE A 536 -47.14 -19.41 28.46
C ILE A 536 -47.97 -20.26 29.42
N PRO A 537 -47.38 -21.21 30.17
CA PRO A 537 -48.12 -21.94 31.18
C PRO A 537 -48.83 -20.96 32.14
N PRO A 538 -50.06 -21.26 32.58
CA PRO A 538 -50.68 -20.47 33.64
C PRO A 538 -49.71 -20.41 34.83
N TYR A 539 -49.58 -19.24 35.44
CA TYR A 539 -48.82 -19.11 36.67
C TYR A 539 -49.44 -20.06 37.69
N THR A 540 -48.73 -21.13 38.04
CA THR A 540 -49.02 -21.89 39.25
C THR A 540 -48.64 -20.96 40.40
N VAL A 541 -49.64 -20.37 41.03
CA VAL A 541 -49.45 -19.73 42.33
C VAL A 541 -49.16 -20.88 43.28
N GLU A 542 -47.89 -21.06 43.63
CA GLU A 542 -47.50 -21.95 44.73
C GLU A 542 -47.88 -21.36 46.08
#